data_AF-A0A3D5S5K8-F1
#
_entry.id   AF-A0A3D5S5K8-F1
#
_cell.length_a   1.000
_cell.length_b   1.000
_cell.length_c   1.000
_cell.angle_alpha   90.00
_cell.angle_beta   90.00
_cell.angle_gamma   90.00
#
_symmetry.space_group_name_H-M   'P 1'
#
loop_
_entity.id
_entity.type
_entity.pdbx_description
1 polymer ?
#
loop_
_entity_poly.entity_id
_entity_poly.type
_entity_poly.pdbx_seq_one_letter_code
_entity_poly.pdbx_strand_id
1 'polypeptide(L)'
;MCTATSQNLIETIVEEWIDEEKMFTAFEVSIEVKKRARSFGQPVERHRDMKNDIHRELSQYTSSGEYERKPVDVAPGVEAFVYHHADDDPDNYQNTVVVGTPKAQTVQPSQSAVVAAPVIPALSKPVTGNKAGKGTDARGSLTVPATELRKINAKPGDTVEVYFAGASFTGYRIHLSKKALNTQSGKTSYTVNKSNNFRITARTLKKANLTGPTYKFKGGSVGEIIVTDA
;
A
#
# COMPACT_ATOMS: atom_id res chain seq x y z
N MET A 1 -0.86 22.62 17.20
CA MET A 1 0.14 22.54 16.13
C MET A 1 1.17 21.60 16.65
N CYS A 2 1.29 20.43 16.03
CA CYS A 2 2.30 19.45 16.38
C CYS A 2 3.70 19.90 15.95
N THR A 3 4.73 19.20 16.40
CA THR A 3 6.10 19.43 15.94
C THR A 3 6.24 19.08 14.46
N ALA A 4 7.20 19.70 13.76
CA ALA A 4 7.49 19.40 12.35
C ALA A 4 7.78 17.90 12.12
N THR A 5 8.39 17.25 13.11
CA THR A 5 8.66 15.81 13.07
C THR A 5 7.38 14.99 13.09
N SER A 6 6.43 15.29 13.99
CA SER A 6 5.13 14.61 14.01
C SER A 6 4.31 14.92 12.76
N GLN A 7 4.38 16.15 12.23
CA GLN A 7 3.72 16.52 10.98
C GLN A 7 4.18 15.61 9.82
N ASN A 8 5.49 15.42 9.64
CA ASN A 8 6.02 14.53 8.60
C ASN A 8 5.57 13.07 8.81
N LEU A 9 5.50 12.60 10.06
CA LEU A 9 5.00 11.26 10.36
C LEU A 9 3.50 11.12 10.07
N ILE A 10 2.70 12.15 10.36
CA ILE A 10 1.27 12.21 10.05
C ILE A 10 1.07 12.08 8.54
N GLU A 11 1.74 12.93 7.76
CA GLU A 11 1.68 12.92 6.29
C GLU A 11 2.04 11.53 5.73
N THR A 12 3.15 10.96 6.20
CA THR A 12 3.61 9.64 5.78
C THR A 12 2.59 8.53 6.11
N ILE A 13 2.05 8.52 7.34
CA ILE A 13 1.11 7.47 7.78
C ILE A 13 -0.24 7.60 7.05
N VAL A 14 -0.74 8.82 6.89
CA VAL A 14 -1.99 9.07 6.16
C VAL A 14 -1.81 8.62 4.71
N GLU A 15 -0.75 9.06 4.02
CA GLU A 15 -0.49 8.62 2.64
C GLU A 15 -0.42 7.09 2.53
N GLU A 16 0.31 6.42 3.43
CA GLU A 16 0.40 4.97 3.45
C GLU A 16 -0.95 4.27 3.65
N TRP A 17 -1.80 4.76 4.56
CA TRP A 17 -3.10 4.13 4.82
C TRP A 17 -4.13 4.42 3.74
N ILE A 18 -4.09 5.61 3.15
CA ILE A 18 -4.87 5.95 1.97
C ILE A 18 -4.52 5.02 0.81
N ASP A 19 -3.22 4.81 0.58
CA ASP A 19 -2.69 3.91 -0.46
C ASP A 19 -3.01 2.42 -0.20
N GLU A 20 -3.20 2.03 1.05
CA GLU A 20 -3.61 0.67 1.44
C GLU A 20 -5.12 0.43 1.31
N GLU A 21 -5.90 1.43 0.87
CA GLU A 21 -7.37 1.40 0.88
C GLU A 21 -7.91 1.02 2.28
N LYS A 22 -7.22 1.50 3.32
CA LYS A 22 -7.51 1.12 4.70
C LYS A 22 -8.55 2.06 5.27
N MET A 23 -9.56 1.51 5.94
CA MET A 23 -10.43 2.29 6.82
C MET A 23 -9.73 2.61 8.14
N PHE A 24 -9.77 3.87 8.58
CA PHE A 24 -9.12 4.26 9.82
C PHE A 24 -9.75 5.50 10.48
N THR A 25 -9.43 5.72 11.76
CA THR A 25 -9.78 6.95 12.48
C THR A 25 -8.57 7.86 12.69
N ALA A 26 -8.82 9.15 12.91
CA ALA A 26 -7.76 10.10 13.29
C ALA A 26 -7.05 9.71 14.61
N PHE A 27 -7.74 8.99 15.50
CA PHE A 27 -7.15 8.48 16.73
C PHE A 27 -6.12 7.38 16.46
N GLU A 28 -6.45 6.43 15.58
CA GLU A 28 -5.52 5.39 15.12
C GLU A 28 -4.25 5.98 14.50
N VAL A 29 -4.39 6.97 13.61
CA VAL A 29 -3.24 7.69 13.04
C VAL A 29 -2.35 8.24 14.15
N SER A 30 -2.95 8.88 15.16
CA SER A 30 -2.19 9.43 16.28
C SER A 30 -1.48 8.37 17.14
N ILE A 31 -1.99 7.14 17.20
CA ILE A 31 -1.33 6.04 17.90
C ILE A 31 -0.13 5.55 17.09
N GLU A 32 -0.29 5.39 15.77
CA GLU A 32 0.79 4.96 14.90
C GLU A 32 1.91 6.01 14.84
N VAL A 33 1.58 7.31 14.81
CA VAL A 33 2.56 8.41 14.92
C VAL A 33 3.37 8.27 16.20
N LYS A 34 2.71 8.11 17.36
CA LYS A 34 3.39 7.93 18.65
C LYS A 34 4.29 6.69 18.67
N LYS A 35 3.84 5.59 18.05
CA LYS A 35 4.60 4.34 17.95
C LYS A 35 5.87 4.53 17.12
N ARG A 36 5.76 5.15 15.93
CA ARG A 36 6.92 5.46 15.08
C ARG A 36 7.87 6.45 15.76
N ALA A 37 7.36 7.54 16.34
CA ALA A 37 8.17 8.50 17.09
C ALA A 37 8.98 7.83 18.21
N ARG A 38 8.38 6.94 19.01
CA ARG A 38 9.11 6.16 20.03
C ARG A 38 10.20 5.29 19.45
N SER A 39 9.94 4.63 18.32
CA SER A 39 10.93 3.77 17.66
C SER A 39 12.16 4.53 17.17
N PHE A 40 11.99 5.82 16.87
CA PHE A 40 13.08 6.73 16.48
C PHE A 40 13.68 7.52 17.66
N GLY A 41 13.25 7.26 18.90
CA GLY A 41 13.71 8.00 20.07
C GLY A 41 13.25 9.47 20.12
N GLN A 42 12.17 9.80 19.41
CA GLN A 42 11.64 11.16 19.32
C GLN A 42 10.61 11.44 20.44
N PRO A 43 10.41 12.71 20.83
CA PRO A 43 9.36 13.10 21.77
C PRO A 43 7.97 12.67 21.27
N VAL A 44 7.14 12.18 22.20
CA VAL A 44 5.80 11.68 21.90
C VAL A 44 4.77 12.75 22.25
N GLU A 45 4.07 13.26 21.24
CA GLU A 45 3.03 14.27 21.42
C GLU A 45 1.67 13.66 21.82
N ARG A 46 0.80 14.46 22.44
CA ARG A 46 -0.54 13.98 22.81
C ARG A 46 -1.46 14.08 21.58
N HIS A 47 -2.51 13.25 21.57
CA HIS A 47 -3.48 13.25 20.46
C HIS A 47 -4.08 14.64 20.23
N ARG A 48 -4.43 15.36 21.30
CA ARG A 48 -4.98 16.72 21.23
C ARG A 48 -4.10 17.72 20.48
N ASP A 49 -2.77 17.49 20.48
CA ASP A 49 -1.80 18.38 19.85
C ASP A 49 -1.67 18.09 18.34
N MET A 50 -1.96 16.85 17.93
CA MET A 50 -1.88 16.35 16.55
C MET A 50 -3.23 16.36 15.80
N LYS A 51 -4.38 16.30 16.49
CA LYS A 51 -5.69 16.05 15.86
C LYS A 51 -6.02 17.03 14.72
N ASN A 52 -5.71 18.31 14.91
CA ASN A 52 -6.02 19.34 13.91
C ASN A 52 -5.17 19.17 12.65
N ASP A 53 -3.92 18.76 12.84
CA ASP A 53 -2.99 18.52 11.74
C ASP A 53 -3.36 17.25 10.97
N ILE A 54 -3.79 16.19 11.66
CA ILE A 54 -4.34 14.96 11.04
C ILE A 54 -5.59 15.29 10.21
N HIS A 55 -6.53 16.06 10.76
CA HIS A 55 -7.74 16.45 10.02
C HIS A 55 -7.44 17.37 8.83
N ARG A 56 -6.46 18.28 8.97
CA ARG A 56 -5.99 19.12 7.86
C ARG A 56 -5.43 18.26 6.73
N GLU A 57 -4.61 17.26 7.06
CA GLU A 57 -4.05 16.36 6.05
C GLU A 57 -5.13 15.55 5.35
N LEU A 58 -6.02 14.94 6.12
CA LEU A 58 -7.13 14.15 5.57
C LEU A 58 -8.11 14.98 4.74
N SER A 59 -8.23 16.28 5.01
CA SER A 59 -9.12 17.16 4.24
C SER A 59 -8.73 17.24 2.76
N GLN A 60 -7.45 17.03 2.41
CA GLN A 60 -6.98 17.01 1.03
C GLN A 60 -7.60 15.84 0.26
N TYR A 61 -7.63 14.66 0.87
CA TYR A 61 -8.17 13.42 0.29
C TYR A 61 -9.71 13.38 0.30
N THR A 62 -10.35 13.99 1.32
CA THR A 62 -11.81 14.11 1.30
C THR A 62 -12.32 15.14 0.29
N SER A 63 -11.52 16.16 -0.01
CA SER A 63 -11.89 17.18 -0.99
C SER A 63 -11.71 16.69 -2.43
N SER A 64 -10.80 15.75 -2.68
CA SER A 64 -10.64 15.11 -3.99
C SER A 64 -11.75 14.11 -4.30
N GLY A 65 -12.49 13.64 -3.28
CA GLY A 65 -13.51 12.60 -3.40
C GLY A 65 -12.96 11.18 -3.44
N GLU A 66 -11.65 11.00 -3.20
CA GLU A 66 -11.05 9.66 -3.09
C GLU A 66 -11.45 8.97 -1.78
N TYR A 67 -11.63 9.76 -0.72
CA TYR A 67 -12.05 9.27 0.58
C TYR A 67 -13.26 10.02 1.10
N GLU A 68 -14.10 9.33 1.85
CA GLU A 68 -15.23 9.89 2.57
C GLU A 68 -15.00 9.74 4.08
N ARG A 69 -15.83 10.43 4.86
CA ARG A 69 -15.85 10.27 6.31
C ARG A 69 -17.26 10.02 6.80
N LYS A 70 -17.44 9.02 7.66
CA LYS A 70 -18.71 8.72 8.32
C LYS A 70 -18.51 8.64 9.83
N PRO A 71 -19.42 9.21 10.64
CA PRO A 71 -19.43 8.96 12.07
C PRO A 71 -19.79 7.50 12.35
N VAL A 72 -18.97 6.82 13.16
CA VAL A 72 -19.19 5.44 13.59
C VAL A 72 -18.95 5.36 15.10
N ASP A 73 -19.79 4.58 15.79
CA ASP A 73 -19.61 4.26 17.21
C ASP A 73 -18.42 3.31 17.40
N VAL A 74 -17.30 3.82 17.92
CA VAL A 74 -16.08 3.03 18.14
C VAL A 74 -16.01 2.41 19.54
N ALA A 75 -16.81 2.91 20.46
CA ALA A 75 -17.05 2.37 21.81
C ALA A 75 -18.39 2.88 22.34
N PRO A 76 -18.97 2.28 23.41
CA PRO A 76 -20.25 2.74 23.96
C PRO A 76 -20.21 4.23 24.34
N GLY A 77 -20.97 5.05 23.61
CA GLY A 77 -21.06 6.51 23.81
C GLY A 77 -19.87 7.30 23.28
N VAL A 78 -19.02 6.70 22.43
CA VAL A 78 -17.88 7.36 21.78
C VAL A 78 -18.01 7.22 20.27
N GLU A 79 -18.38 8.32 19.63
CA GLU A 79 -18.43 8.46 18.18
C GLU A 79 -17.08 8.97 17.65
N ALA A 80 -16.62 8.42 16.53
CA ALA A 80 -15.46 8.92 15.80
C ALA A 80 -15.73 8.92 14.30
N PHE A 81 -15.09 9.84 13.58
CA PHE A 81 -15.08 9.81 12.12
C PHE A 81 -14.15 8.72 11.63
N VAL A 82 -14.72 7.74 10.92
CA VAL A 82 -13.98 6.76 10.14
C VAL A 82 -13.79 7.34 8.74
N TYR A 83 -12.55 7.34 8.29
CA TYR A 83 -12.16 7.66 6.93
C TYR A 83 -12.11 6.36 6.13
N HIS A 84 -12.76 6.34 4.97
CA HIS A 84 -12.88 5.15 4.13
C HIS A 84 -12.90 5.53 2.65
N HIS A 85 -12.55 4.58 1.77
CA HIS A 85 -12.72 4.77 0.34
C HIS A 85 -14.22 4.82 -0.03
N ALA A 86 -14.57 5.47 -1.14
CA ALA A 86 -15.97 5.64 -1.55
C ALA A 86 -16.71 4.29 -1.80
N ASP A 87 -15.96 3.25 -2.17
CA ASP A 87 -16.50 1.91 -2.44
C ASP A 87 -16.60 1.01 -1.19
N ASP A 88 -16.02 1.42 -0.06
CA ASP A 88 -16.04 0.65 1.18
C ASP A 88 -17.28 0.95 2.01
N ASP A 89 -17.78 -0.06 2.72
CA ASP A 89 -18.85 0.10 3.69
C ASP A 89 -18.28 0.45 5.08
N PRO A 90 -18.44 1.69 5.56
CA PRO A 90 -17.92 2.13 6.85
C PRO A 90 -18.56 1.43 8.05
N ASP A 91 -19.73 0.80 7.91
CA ASP A 91 -20.37 0.06 8.99
C ASP A 91 -19.63 -1.26 9.30
N ASN A 92 -18.77 -1.72 8.38
CA ASN A 92 -17.89 -2.88 8.60
C ASN A 92 -16.56 -2.52 9.28
N TYR A 93 -16.35 -1.25 9.65
CA TYR A 93 -15.14 -0.82 10.33
C TYR A 93 -15.01 -1.49 11.71
N GLN A 94 -13.90 -2.20 11.92
CA GLN A 94 -13.55 -2.79 13.21
C GLN A 94 -12.38 -2.02 13.82
N ASN A 95 -12.63 -1.38 14.96
CA ASN A 95 -11.59 -0.68 15.70
C ASN A 95 -10.49 -1.66 16.13
N THR A 96 -9.31 -1.52 15.57
CA THR A 96 -8.18 -2.43 15.83
C THR A 96 -7.47 -2.14 17.16
N VAL A 97 -7.80 -1.00 17.81
CA VAL A 97 -7.10 -0.48 18.99
C VAL A 97 -7.79 -0.86 20.30
N VAL A 98 -8.41 -2.03 20.39
CA VAL A 98 -8.94 -2.53 21.67
C VAL A 98 -7.76 -3.09 22.51
N VAL A 99 -6.87 -2.20 22.94
CA VAL A 99 -5.80 -2.52 23.89
C VAL A 99 -6.38 -2.47 25.29
N GLY A 100 -6.88 -3.61 25.76
CA GLY A 100 -6.86 -3.95 27.17
C GLY A 100 -8.09 -3.58 28.00
N THR A 101 -9.22 -4.22 27.77
CA THR A 101 -9.92 -4.95 28.84
C THR A 101 -10.83 -6.00 28.19
N PRO A 102 -10.64 -7.30 28.43
CA PRO A 102 -11.60 -8.31 27.99
C PRO A 102 -12.88 -8.13 28.82
N LYS A 103 -13.85 -7.38 28.29
CA LYS A 103 -15.24 -7.56 28.72
C LYS A 103 -15.69 -8.90 28.17
N ALA A 104 -16.05 -9.81 29.08
CA ALA A 104 -16.64 -11.09 28.74
C ALA A 104 -17.79 -10.86 27.75
N GLN A 105 -17.61 -11.28 26.50
CA GLN A 105 -18.69 -11.41 25.55
C GLN A 105 -19.61 -12.51 26.09
N THR A 106 -20.82 -12.12 26.49
CA THR A 106 -21.92 -13.05 26.68
C THR A 106 -22.18 -13.71 25.33
N VAL A 107 -21.75 -14.96 25.19
CA VAL A 107 -22.05 -15.83 24.06
C VAL A 107 -23.55 -15.92 23.88
N GLN A 108 -24.06 -15.23 22.86
CA GLN A 108 -25.40 -15.46 22.34
C GLN A 108 -25.35 -16.77 21.53
N PRO A 109 -26.20 -17.77 21.81
CA PRO A 109 -26.21 -19.01 21.06
C PRO A 109 -26.68 -18.75 19.63
N SER A 110 -25.74 -18.74 18.68
CA SER A 110 -26.03 -18.76 17.25
C SER A 110 -26.68 -20.09 16.87
N GLN A 111 -27.95 -20.01 16.48
CA GLN A 111 -28.64 -21.09 15.78
C GLN A 111 -27.96 -21.28 14.41
N SER A 112 -27.43 -22.47 14.17
CA SER A 112 -26.84 -22.85 12.90
C SER A 112 -27.93 -23.00 11.82
N ALA A 113 -28.02 -22.04 10.91
CA ALA A 113 -28.72 -22.23 9.64
C ALA A 113 -27.73 -22.80 8.61
N VAL A 114 -28.03 -23.99 8.10
CA VAL A 114 -27.26 -24.67 7.06
C VAL A 114 -27.57 -23.99 5.71
N VAL A 115 -26.70 -23.09 5.24
CA VAL A 115 -26.83 -22.45 3.93
C VAL A 115 -26.00 -23.23 2.91
N ALA A 116 -26.67 -23.62 1.82
CA ALA A 116 -26.13 -24.44 0.73
C ALA A 116 -24.91 -23.81 0.05
N ALA A 117 -23.99 -24.67 -0.38
CA ALA A 117 -22.74 -24.32 -1.04
C ALA A 117 -22.97 -23.56 -2.37
N PRO A 118 -22.28 -22.42 -2.61
CA PRO A 118 -22.32 -21.75 -3.90
C PRO A 118 -21.48 -22.50 -4.95
N VAL A 119 -22.07 -22.67 -6.13
CA VAL A 119 -21.46 -23.27 -7.31
C VAL A 119 -20.35 -22.35 -7.83
N ILE A 120 -19.12 -22.85 -7.87
CA ILE A 120 -17.93 -22.11 -8.34
C ILE A 120 -18.02 -21.95 -9.87
N PRO A 121 -18.03 -20.72 -10.44
CA PRO A 121 -17.96 -20.53 -11.88
C PRO A 121 -16.60 -20.95 -12.43
N ALA A 122 -16.64 -21.63 -13.57
CA ALA A 122 -15.48 -22.22 -14.22
C ALA A 122 -14.40 -21.20 -14.58
N LEU A 123 -13.16 -21.65 -14.35
CA LEU A 123 -11.89 -21.01 -14.60
C LEU A 123 -11.77 -20.54 -16.07
N SER A 124 -11.78 -19.23 -16.30
CA SER A 124 -11.51 -18.62 -17.61
C SER A 124 -10.08 -18.95 -18.05
N LYS A 125 -9.98 -19.50 -19.27
CA LYS A 125 -8.74 -19.92 -19.93
C LYS A 125 -7.72 -18.78 -19.97
N PRO A 126 -6.41 -19.06 -19.81
CA PRO A 126 -5.38 -18.05 -19.99
C PRO A 126 -5.37 -17.58 -21.45
N VAL A 127 -5.55 -16.27 -21.64
CA VAL A 127 -5.43 -15.61 -22.93
C VAL A 127 -3.96 -15.64 -23.34
N THR A 128 -3.60 -16.60 -24.20
CA THR A 128 -2.35 -16.60 -24.99
C THR A 128 -2.43 -15.52 -26.05
N GLY A 129 -2.24 -14.27 -25.64
CA GLY A 129 -2.04 -13.13 -26.53
C GLY A 129 -0.55 -12.89 -26.78
N ASN A 130 -0.03 -13.43 -27.87
CA ASN A 130 1.26 -13.04 -28.44
C ASN A 130 1.20 -11.57 -28.89
N LYS A 131 1.58 -10.62 -28.03
CA LYS A 131 2.09 -9.30 -28.42
C LYS A 131 3.16 -8.87 -27.41
N ALA A 132 4.28 -8.38 -27.91
CA ALA A 132 5.55 -8.21 -27.19
C ALA A 132 5.58 -7.14 -26.07
N GLY A 133 4.44 -6.81 -25.45
CA GLY A 133 4.33 -5.93 -24.28
C GLY A 133 3.68 -6.69 -23.13
N LYS A 134 4.22 -6.55 -21.92
CA LYS A 134 3.56 -7.06 -20.71
C LYS A 134 2.67 -5.93 -20.18
N GLY A 135 1.36 -6.13 -20.24
CA GLY A 135 0.39 -5.24 -19.62
C GLY A 135 0.57 -5.18 -18.11
N THR A 136 0.16 -4.07 -17.51
CA THR A 136 -0.12 -4.04 -16.05
C THR A 136 -1.25 -5.00 -15.72
N ASP A 137 -1.24 -5.56 -14.51
CA ASP A 137 -2.40 -6.31 -14.03
C ASP A 137 -3.60 -5.36 -13.78
N ALA A 138 -4.77 -5.93 -13.47
CA ALA A 138 -5.97 -5.14 -13.18
C ALA A 138 -5.81 -4.18 -11.98
N ARG A 139 -4.74 -4.32 -11.18
CA ARG A 139 -4.38 -3.45 -10.06
C ARG A 139 -3.27 -2.47 -10.43
N GLY A 140 -3.00 -2.28 -11.72
CA GLY A 140 -1.94 -1.40 -12.21
C GLY A 140 -0.52 -1.87 -11.86
N SER A 141 -0.33 -3.10 -11.39
CA SER A 141 0.99 -3.61 -11.00
C SER A 141 1.72 -4.25 -12.18
N LEU A 142 3.03 -4.01 -12.26
CA LEU A 142 3.89 -4.58 -13.29
C LEU A 142 4.60 -5.82 -12.77
N THR A 143 4.35 -6.97 -13.38
CA THR A 143 5.05 -8.21 -13.04
C THR A 143 6.41 -8.27 -13.73
N VAL A 144 7.48 -8.29 -12.94
CA VAL A 144 8.84 -8.41 -13.46
C VAL A 144 9.11 -9.86 -13.90
N PRO A 145 9.52 -10.11 -15.15
CA PRO A 145 9.83 -11.45 -15.63
C PRO A 145 10.97 -12.11 -14.86
N ALA A 146 10.87 -13.43 -14.64
CA ALA A 146 11.95 -14.24 -14.06
C ALA A 146 13.27 -14.14 -14.83
N THR A 147 13.22 -13.84 -16.14
CA THR A 147 14.42 -13.66 -16.98
C THR A 147 15.26 -12.47 -16.54
N GLU A 148 14.62 -11.37 -16.12
CA GLU A 148 15.32 -10.17 -15.63
C GLU A 148 15.88 -10.40 -14.22
N LEU A 149 15.12 -11.09 -13.36
CA LEU A 149 15.56 -11.46 -12.01
C LEU A 149 16.79 -12.38 -12.01
N ARG A 150 16.87 -13.31 -12.97
CA ARG A 150 18.04 -14.19 -13.11
C ARG A 150 19.32 -13.41 -13.45
N LYS A 151 19.23 -12.27 -14.15
CA LYS A 151 20.40 -11.44 -14.47
C LYS A 151 21.05 -10.88 -13.20
N ILE A 152 20.26 -10.58 -12.18
CA ILE A 152 20.76 -10.10 -10.87
C ILE A 152 20.98 -11.22 -9.85
N ASN A 153 20.91 -12.49 -10.28
CA ASN A 153 21.03 -13.66 -9.42
C ASN A 153 20.07 -13.65 -8.20
N ALA A 154 18.85 -13.13 -8.39
CA ALA A 154 17.80 -13.18 -7.39
C ALA A 154 17.10 -14.55 -7.41
N LYS A 155 16.83 -15.09 -6.23
CA LYS A 155 16.16 -16.37 -5.99
C LYS A 155 14.84 -16.14 -5.22
N PRO A 156 13.89 -17.08 -5.28
CA PRO A 156 12.71 -17.04 -4.41
C PRO A 156 13.08 -16.83 -2.94
N GLY A 157 12.43 -15.87 -2.29
CA GLY A 157 12.71 -15.45 -0.92
C GLY A 157 13.74 -14.31 -0.78
N ASP A 158 14.49 -13.99 -1.84
CA ASP A 158 15.37 -12.81 -1.81
C ASP A 158 14.55 -11.52 -1.83
N THR A 159 15.07 -10.49 -1.15
CA THR A 159 14.57 -9.11 -1.27
C THR A 159 15.34 -8.38 -2.37
N VAL A 160 14.60 -7.76 -3.29
CA VAL A 160 15.11 -6.94 -4.38
C VAL A 160 14.68 -5.50 -4.12
N GLU A 161 15.64 -4.58 -4.11
CA GLU A 161 15.38 -3.15 -4.09
C GLU A 161 15.13 -2.65 -5.50
N VAL A 162 14.06 -1.86 -5.65
CA VAL A 162 13.68 -1.18 -6.89
C VAL A 162 13.90 0.31 -6.67
N TYR A 163 14.63 0.95 -7.58
CA TYR A 163 14.79 2.39 -7.62
C TYR A 163 14.73 2.91 -9.05
N PHE A 164 14.32 4.17 -9.19
CA PHE A 164 14.14 4.82 -10.48
C PHE A 164 15.32 5.74 -10.77
N ALA A 165 16.03 5.49 -11.86
CA ALA A 165 17.13 6.34 -12.31
C ALA A 165 16.67 7.52 -13.20
N GLY A 166 15.35 7.71 -13.33
CA GLY A 166 14.75 8.78 -14.11
C GLY A 166 14.44 8.41 -15.56
N ALA A 167 14.03 9.42 -16.32
CA ALA A 167 13.73 9.30 -17.74
C ALA A 167 15.01 9.30 -18.58
N SER A 168 15.02 8.50 -19.63
CA SER A 168 16.06 8.46 -20.66
C SER A 168 15.40 8.70 -22.02
N PHE A 169 16.19 9.06 -23.03
CA PHE A 169 15.72 9.20 -24.42
C PHE A 169 15.01 7.94 -24.94
N THR A 170 15.34 6.77 -24.39
CA THR A 170 14.77 5.48 -24.79
C THR A 170 13.66 4.98 -23.88
N GLY A 171 13.20 5.76 -22.89
CA GLY A 171 12.20 5.34 -21.90
C GLY A 171 12.66 5.55 -20.45
N TYR A 172 11.90 5.01 -19.50
CA TYR A 172 12.19 5.12 -18.07
C TYR A 172 13.11 3.98 -17.62
N ARG A 173 14.07 4.29 -16.75
CA ARG A 173 15.03 3.32 -16.23
C ARG A 173 14.67 2.90 -14.81
N ILE A 174 14.35 1.63 -14.66
CA ILE A 174 14.14 0.97 -13.37
C ILE A 174 15.36 0.11 -13.09
N HIS A 175 16.02 0.36 -11.97
CA HIS A 175 17.11 -0.51 -11.52
C HIS A 175 16.63 -1.46 -10.44
N LEU A 176 17.12 -2.69 -10.56
CA LEU A 176 16.89 -3.79 -9.63
C LEU A 176 18.22 -4.17 -9.00
N SER A 177 18.30 -4.14 -7.67
CA SER A 177 19.49 -4.56 -6.93
C SER A 177 19.12 -5.53 -5.80
N LYS A 178 19.90 -6.60 -5.65
CA LYS A 178 19.83 -7.47 -4.46
C LYS A 178 20.55 -6.85 -3.25
N LYS A 179 21.51 -5.96 -3.48
CA LYS A 179 22.28 -5.30 -2.42
C LYS A 179 21.69 -3.93 -2.14
N ALA A 180 21.55 -3.61 -0.86
CA ALA A 180 21.19 -2.27 -0.41
C ALA A 180 22.18 -1.25 -0.96
N LEU A 181 21.73 -0.43 -1.90
CA LEU A 181 22.54 0.68 -2.39
C LEU A 181 22.38 1.83 -1.42
N ASN A 182 23.22 1.94 -0.38
CA ASN A 182 23.03 2.90 0.73
C ASN A 182 22.78 4.38 0.34
N THR A 183 23.00 4.77 -0.92
CA THR A 183 22.99 6.17 -1.35
C THR A 183 21.78 6.62 -2.19
N GLN A 184 20.83 5.75 -2.55
CA GLN A 184 19.67 6.19 -3.35
C GLN A 184 18.41 6.44 -2.50
N SER A 185 17.81 7.62 -2.67
CA SER A 185 16.51 7.98 -2.12
C SER A 185 15.37 7.35 -2.94
N GLY A 186 14.22 7.09 -2.31
CA GLY A 186 13.03 6.60 -3.01
C GLY A 186 13.03 5.11 -3.38
N LYS A 187 13.78 4.27 -2.67
CA LYS A 187 13.78 2.81 -2.91
C LYS A 187 12.52 2.16 -2.38
N THR A 188 12.03 1.16 -3.11
CA THR A 188 10.98 0.25 -2.62
C THR A 188 11.51 -1.18 -2.65
N SER A 189 11.33 -1.93 -1.55
CA SER A 189 11.79 -3.31 -1.43
C SER A 189 10.68 -4.30 -1.78
N TYR A 190 11.01 -5.30 -2.58
CA TYR A 190 10.09 -6.35 -3.00
C TYR A 190 10.68 -7.72 -2.76
N THR A 191 9.88 -8.66 -2.25
CA THR A 191 10.32 -10.05 -2.08
C THR A 191 9.98 -10.88 -3.32
N VAL A 192 10.96 -11.64 -3.82
CA VAL A 192 10.75 -12.58 -4.92
C VAL A 192 9.91 -13.76 -4.43
N ASN A 193 8.78 -14.02 -5.08
CA ASN A 193 7.88 -15.10 -4.70
C ASN A 193 8.41 -16.49 -5.12
N LYS A 194 7.68 -17.54 -4.72
CA LYS A 194 7.99 -18.94 -5.04
C LYS A 194 8.03 -19.23 -6.55
N SER A 195 7.30 -18.45 -7.34
CA SER A 195 7.26 -18.54 -8.81
C SER A 195 8.39 -17.75 -9.50
N ASN A 196 9.38 -17.28 -8.73
CA ASN A 196 10.52 -16.51 -9.19
C ASN A 196 10.13 -15.24 -9.97
N ASN A 197 9.12 -14.53 -9.48
CA ASN A 197 8.73 -13.21 -9.94
C ASN A 197 8.39 -12.30 -8.75
N PHE A 198 8.29 -11.00 -9.01
CA PHE A 198 7.68 -10.06 -8.07
C PHE A 198 6.89 -9.02 -8.85
N ARG A 199 5.99 -8.31 -8.16
CA ARG A 199 5.15 -7.27 -8.75
C ARG A 199 5.62 -5.91 -8.25
N ILE A 200 5.94 -5.01 -9.17
CA ILE A 200 6.10 -3.60 -8.87
C ILE A 200 4.69 -3.02 -8.78
N THR A 201 4.35 -2.42 -7.64
CA THR A 201 3.01 -1.86 -7.43
C THR A 201 2.77 -0.64 -8.32
N ALA A 202 1.50 -0.34 -8.62
CA ALA A 202 1.09 0.86 -9.32
C ALA A 202 1.66 2.14 -8.68
N ARG A 203 1.77 2.19 -7.35
CA ARG A 203 2.35 3.31 -6.60
C ARG A 203 3.81 3.54 -6.97
N THR A 204 4.63 2.49 -6.94
CA THR A 204 6.03 2.58 -7.31
C THR A 204 6.17 3.02 -8.77
N LEU A 205 5.32 2.54 -9.68
CA LEU A 205 5.28 3.02 -11.07
C LEU A 205 4.86 4.50 -11.17
N LYS A 206 3.83 4.94 -10.45
CA LYS A 206 3.37 6.35 -10.41
C LYS A 206 4.46 7.28 -9.88
N LYS A 207 5.19 6.88 -8.83
CA LYS A 207 6.37 7.62 -8.31
C LYS A 207 7.48 7.78 -9.38
N ALA A 208 7.54 6.87 -10.35
CA ALA A 208 8.44 6.93 -11.49
C ALA A 208 7.90 7.69 -12.69
N ASN A 209 6.68 8.25 -12.58
CA ASN A 209 5.93 8.82 -13.70
C ASN A 209 5.64 7.80 -14.82
N LEU A 210 5.50 6.53 -14.47
CA LEU A 210 5.09 5.44 -15.36
C LEU A 210 3.59 5.17 -15.16
N THR A 211 2.76 5.63 -16.10
CA THR A 211 1.28 5.46 -16.05
C THR A 211 0.73 4.69 -17.24
N GLY A 212 1.59 4.22 -18.16
CA GLY A 212 1.16 3.47 -19.34
C GLY A 212 0.51 2.11 -19.02
N PRO A 213 -0.44 1.64 -19.86
CA PRO A 213 -1.13 0.36 -19.65
C PRO A 213 -0.26 -0.85 -19.99
N THR A 214 0.80 -0.64 -20.75
CA THR A 214 1.66 -1.69 -21.31
C THR A 214 3.11 -1.28 -21.32
N TYR A 215 3.97 -2.19 -20.88
CA TYR A 215 5.39 -1.96 -20.76
C TYR A 215 6.19 -2.98 -21.55
N LYS A 216 7.22 -2.51 -22.27
CA LYS A 216 8.22 -3.37 -22.90
C LYS A 216 9.46 -3.41 -22.02
N PHE A 217 9.95 -4.60 -21.74
CA PHE A 217 11.21 -4.83 -21.06
C PHE A 217 12.31 -4.87 -22.11
N LYS A 218 13.10 -3.80 -22.24
CA LYS A 218 14.33 -3.85 -23.03
C LYS A 218 15.48 -4.14 -22.08
N GLY A 219 16.18 -5.25 -22.31
CA GLY A 219 17.31 -5.64 -21.46
C GLY A 219 18.37 -4.54 -21.43
N GLY A 220 18.62 -4.00 -20.24
CA GLY A 220 19.74 -3.09 -19.98
C GLY A 220 20.98 -3.84 -19.51
N SER A 221 21.93 -3.10 -18.92
CA SER A 221 23.03 -3.70 -18.16
C SER A 221 22.49 -4.53 -16.99
N VAL A 222 23.34 -5.33 -16.35
CA VAL A 222 22.93 -6.20 -15.22
C VAL A 222 22.18 -5.39 -14.16
N GLY A 223 20.90 -5.72 -13.94
CA GLY A 223 20.04 -5.03 -12.97
C GLY A 223 19.40 -3.74 -13.48
N GLU A 224 19.40 -3.47 -14.79
CA GLU A 224 18.67 -2.36 -15.38
C GLU A 224 17.56 -2.89 -16.31
N ILE A 225 16.36 -2.37 -16.09
CA ILE A 225 15.21 -2.57 -16.94
C ILE A 225 14.83 -1.22 -17.53
N ILE A 226 14.84 -1.15 -18.86
CA ILE A 226 14.26 -0.02 -19.57
C ILE A 226 12.80 -0.35 -19.83
N VAL A 227 11.93 0.49 -19.27
CA VAL A 227 10.49 0.43 -19.45
C VAL A 227 10.07 1.54 -20.41
N THR A 228 9.47 1.14 -21.53
CA THR A 228 8.85 2.08 -22.48
C THR A 228 7.34 1.87 -22.46
N ASP A 229 6.59 2.96 -22.51
CA ASP A 229 5.18 2.91 -22.84
C ASP A 229 5.05 2.27 -24.24
N ALA A 230 4.31 1.16 -24.29
CA ALA A 230 4.30 0.27 -25.44
C ALA A 230 3.37 0.72 -26.56
#